data_AF-A0AAD9BIG0-F1
#
_entry.id   AF-A0AAD9BIG0-F1
#
_cell.length_a   1.000
_cell.length_b   1.000
_cell.length_c   1.000
_cell.angle_alpha   90.00
_cell.angle_beta   90.00
_cell.angle_gamma   90.00
#
_symmetry.space_group_name_H-M   'P 1'
#
loop_
_entity.id
_entity.type
_entity.pdbx_description
1 polymer ?
#
loop_
_entity_poly.entity_id
_entity_poly.type
_entity_poly.pdbx_seq_one_letter_code
_entity_poly.pdbx_strand_id
1 'polypeptide(L)'
;MGTYKESGAATFWSYTLNLPLSSNSMICWKFCYLLHKVLRGGHRNVVRDSHRYCRNVKDMGVLWGSLHDRYGQIVALSAKFLCLKMEFHAKHKLIPGNLEASDETLDKETGNDKNKVLDMTQELMDYLDAGLKMEETVLRQLDANGAKSDTPAGQCRLTPLIPLVLDCSFLYHFTVLLMFKLHSCMAPDILLGHRERFRDLFNSLKQFFDRARETEFFKTVIQIPDLPDAPPNFLRASALAEYKRAVVVIPNEERTDGEEAEQQPETREAPQMPQYYLPNQMEENEGLKRELQALRPELQLIKSEARRCLTELKSQVNRLEAEVEEERNYKQMAMVEKEHLRMEVEGLRCANVANVGAQIGYKEADHRAQSAELRFTQLKERHAELITSHADLMKKNAETVKLFSGTKHGHDDLLISKQQLEIELENLRRENNNMMNQQQQEFQRLNKELLEQRAQLALLRSTLDNKDMEGSQVSSSLAALHAEREVLLRSAREKDAELSSLRQQAQQQQGSQDLERDRLLRELEALRAQLQQQLTINAEQKLEIDRLRRELDSTRSELNRANGALQSREMSGTS
;
A
#
# COMPACT_ATOMS: atom_id res chain seq x y z
N MET A 1 -18.84 -44.74 46.35
CA MET A 1 -20.04 -45.62 46.44
C MET A 1 -19.93 -46.91 45.62
N GLY A 2 -19.91 -46.87 44.27
CA GLY A 2 -19.85 -48.11 43.46
C GLY A 2 -18.64 -48.99 43.78
N THR A 3 -17.46 -48.39 43.94
CA THR A 3 -16.22 -49.11 44.27
C THR A 3 -16.24 -49.79 45.65
N TYR A 4 -17.02 -49.29 46.62
CA TYR A 4 -17.19 -49.94 47.92
C TYR A 4 -18.12 -51.15 47.82
N LYS A 5 -19.22 -51.03 47.07
CA LYS A 5 -20.14 -52.14 46.82
C LYS A 5 -19.45 -53.34 46.15
N GLU A 6 -18.49 -53.06 45.27
CA GLU A 6 -17.73 -54.08 44.53
C GLU A 6 -16.37 -54.40 45.14
N SER A 7 -16.01 -53.77 46.26
CA SER A 7 -14.69 -53.91 46.91
C SER A 7 -13.49 -53.67 45.98
N GLY A 8 -13.63 -52.82 44.96
CA GLY A 8 -12.60 -52.61 43.93
C GLY A 8 -13.00 -51.63 42.83
N ALA A 9 -12.16 -51.52 41.79
CA ALA A 9 -12.37 -50.61 40.66
C ALA A 9 -12.80 -51.30 39.35
N ALA A 10 -13.22 -52.57 39.42
CA ALA A 10 -13.46 -53.40 38.24
C ALA A 10 -14.48 -52.77 37.27
N THR A 11 -15.65 -52.35 37.76
CA THR A 11 -16.67 -51.73 36.91
C THR A 11 -16.26 -50.35 36.39
N PHE A 12 -15.54 -49.56 37.19
CA PHE A 12 -15.02 -48.27 36.72
C PHE A 12 -14.14 -48.43 35.47
N TRP A 13 -13.22 -49.40 35.50
CA TRP A 13 -12.33 -49.66 34.38
C TRP A 13 -13.00 -50.35 33.19
N SER A 14 -14.04 -51.18 33.41
CA SER A 14 -14.79 -51.79 32.31
C SER A 14 -15.52 -50.75 31.45
N TYR A 15 -16.09 -49.71 32.06
CA TYR A 15 -16.70 -48.60 31.33
C TYR A 15 -15.66 -47.67 30.68
N THR A 16 -14.51 -47.48 31.33
CA THR A 16 -13.44 -46.61 30.82
C THR A 16 -12.95 -47.07 29.43
N LEU A 17 -12.91 -48.39 29.19
CA LEU A 17 -12.51 -48.96 27.89
C LEU A 17 -13.39 -48.53 26.71
N ASN A 18 -14.63 -48.10 26.97
CA ASN A 18 -15.57 -47.67 25.94
C ASN A 18 -15.54 -46.15 25.70
N LEU A 19 -14.72 -45.39 26.46
CA LEU A 19 -14.59 -43.96 26.29
C LEU A 19 -13.67 -43.64 25.09
N PRO A 20 -13.97 -42.58 24.30
CA PRO A 20 -13.15 -42.16 23.17
C PRO A 20 -11.89 -41.38 23.63
N LEU A 21 -11.04 -42.03 24.44
CA LEU A 21 -9.86 -41.41 25.06
C LEU A 21 -8.72 -41.11 24.05
N SER A 22 -8.76 -41.70 22.86
CA SER A 22 -7.79 -41.44 21.79
C SER A 22 -8.19 -40.29 20.86
N SER A 23 -9.44 -39.83 20.90
CA SER A 23 -9.97 -38.87 19.92
C SER A 23 -10.53 -37.58 20.52
N ASN A 24 -10.77 -37.52 21.83
CA ASN A 24 -11.31 -36.32 22.47
C ASN A 24 -10.60 -35.95 23.78
N SER A 25 -9.80 -34.88 23.73
CA SER A 25 -9.01 -34.35 24.86
C SER A 25 -9.88 -33.86 26.03
N MET A 26 -11.06 -33.30 25.75
CA MET A 26 -12.00 -32.86 26.78
C MET A 26 -12.59 -34.05 27.55
N ILE A 27 -12.88 -35.15 26.85
CA ILE A 27 -13.30 -36.41 27.49
C ILE A 27 -12.16 -36.97 28.33
N CYS A 28 -10.92 -36.91 27.85
CA CYS A 28 -9.74 -37.34 28.61
C CYS A 28 -9.54 -36.51 29.88
N TRP A 29 -9.74 -35.19 29.82
CA TRP A 29 -9.65 -34.32 30.99
C TRP A 29 -10.68 -34.69 32.06
N LYS A 30 -11.93 -34.93 31.65
CA LYS A 30 -13.01 -35.39 32.54
C LYS A 30 -12.74 -36.81 33.08
N PHE A 31 -12.16 -37.68 32.26
CA PHE A 31 -11.73 -39.01 32.70
C PHE A 31 -10.64 -38.91 33.78
N CYS A 32 -9.61 -38.09 33.56
CA CYS A 32 -8.54 -37.89 34.54
C CYS A 32 -9.09 -37.38 35.87
N TYR A 33 -10.00 -36.40 35.83
CA TYR A 33 -10.71 -35.94 37.02
C TYR A 33 -11.47 -37.07 37.74
N LEU A 34 -12.24 -37.86 37.00
CA LEU A 34 -13.01 -38.96 37.58
C LEU A 34 -12.10 -40.03 38.20
N LEU A 35 -11.01 -40.37 37.51
CA LEU A 35 -9.99 -41.29 38.01
C LEU A 35 -9.34 -40.74 39.29
N HIS A 36 -8.99 -39.45 39.33
CA HIS A 36 -8.44 -38.80 40.53
C HIS A 36 -9.41 -38.93 41.71
N LYS A 37 -10.69 -38.62 41.50
CA LYS A 37 -11.72 -38.77 42.53
C LYS A 37 -11.88 -40.22 43.01
N VAL A 38 -11.87 -41.18 42.08
CA VAL A 38 -11.99 -42.60 42.39
C VAL A 38 -10.77 -43.10 43.18
N LEU A 39 -9.56 -42.68 42.83
CA LEU A 39 -8.33 -43.00 43.58
C LEU A 39 -8.33 -42.37 44.98
N ARG A 40 -8.91 -41.17 45.13
CA ARG A 40 -9.00 -40.47 46.41
C ARG A 40 -10.05 -41.09 47.33
N GLY A 41 -11.30 -41.18 46.86
CA GLY A 41 -12.46 -41.54 47.69
C GLY A 41 -13.04 -42.92 47.45
N GLY A 42 -12.36 -43.79 46.71
CA GLY A 42 -12.81 -45.16 46.44
C GLY A 42 -12.35 -46.17 47.50
N HIS A 43 -12.86 -47.40 47.40
CA HIS A 43 -12.43 -48.52 48.25
C HIS A 43 -10.90 -48.72 48.23
N ARG A 44 -10.30 -49.22 49.32
CA ARG A 44 -8.84 -49.38 49.47
C ARG A 44 -8.16 -50.14 48.32
N ASN A 45 -8.87 -51.08 47.68
CA ASN A 45 -8.34 -51.85 46.56
C ASN A 45 -8.26 -51.05 45.25
N VAL A 46 -8.92 -49.90 45.14
CA VAL A 46 -9.02 -49.12 43.90
C VAL A 46 -7.66 -48.73 43.37
N VAL A 47 -6.74 -48.30 44.23
CA VAL A 47 -5.37 -47.96 43.80
C VAL A 47 -4.69 -49.17 43.18
N ARG A 48 -4.68 -50.31 43.88
CA ARG A 48 -4.09 -51.57 43.41
C ARG A 48 -4.70 -52.02 42.09
N ASP A 49 -6.02 -51.98 42.00
CA ASP A 49 -6.77 -52.37 40.81
C ASP A 49 -6.54 -51.42 39.64
N SER A 50 -6.26 -50.15 39.91
CA SER A 50 -6.00 -49.11 38.91
C SER A 50 -4.56 -49.10 38.43
N HIS A 51 -3.61 -49.50 39.27
CA HIS A 51 -2.18 -49.53 38.94
C HIS A 51 -1.88 -50.37 37.68
N ARG A 52 -2.63 -51.44 37.43
CA ARG A 52 -2.49 -52.25 36.19
C ARG A 52 -2.82 -51.49 34.90
N TYR A 53 -3.59 -50.40 35.00
CA TYR A 53 -3.92 -49.52 33.87
C TYR A 53 -3.02 -48.28 33.80
N CYS A 54 -2.01 -48.17 34.67
CA CYS A 54 -1.08 -47.04 34.71
C CYS A 54 -0.41 -46.80 33.36
N ARG A 55 -0.04 -47.87 32.65
CA ARG A 55 0.50 -47.78 31.29
C ARG A 55 -0.48 -47.14 30.30
N ASN A 56 -1.75 -47.55 30.30
CA ASN A 56 -2.77 -46.98 29.43
C ASN A 56 -2.97 -45.48 29.69
N VAL A 57 -3.00 -45.07 30.97
CA VAL A 57 -3.09 -43.65 31.34
C VAL A 57 -1.86 -42.87 30.86
N LYS A 58 -0.66 -43.45 31.03
CA LYS A 58 0.59 -42.86 30.55
C LYS A 58 0.61 -42.69 29.03
N ASP A 59 0.24 -43.72 28.29
CA ASP A 59 0.22 -43.72 26.82
C ASP A 59 -0.81 -42.69 26.30
N MET A 60 -1.97 -42.58 26.95
CA MET A 60 -2.94 -41.51 26.69
C MET A 60 -2.33 -40.12 26.92
N GLY A 61 -1.57 -39.94 28.01
CA GLY A 61 -0.87 -38.69 28.28
C GLY A 61 0.17 -38.33 27.22
N VAL A 62 0.96 -39.31 26.76
CA VAL A 62 1.96 -39.14 25.70
C VAL A 62 1.29 -38.73 24.38
N LEU A 63 0.20 -39.41 24.01
CA LEU A 63 -0.59 -39.07 22.83
C LEU A 63 -1.02 -37.60 22.85
N TRP A 64 -1.70 -37.18 23.91
CA TRP A 64 -2.23 -35.82 24.01
C TRP A 64 -1.16 -34.74 24.20
N GLY A 65 -0.02 -35.09 24.79
CA GLY A 65 1.15 -34.23 24.87
C GLY A 65 1.75 -33.90 23.49
N SER A 66 1.69 -34.84 22.55
CA SER A 66 2.19 -34.63 21.18
C SER A 66 1.31 -33.72 20.32
N LEU A 67 -0.01 -33.73 20.57
CA LEU A 67 -1.00 -33.08 19.71
C LEU A 67 -1.17 -31.57 19.97
N HIS A 68 -0.56 -31.01 21.02
CA HIS A 68 -0.57 -29.59 21.37
C HIS A 68 -1.97 -28.92 21.35
N ASP A 69 -3.03 -29.71 21.59
CA ASP A 69 -4.41 -29.23 21.66
C ASP A 69 -4.72 -28.51 22.98
N ARG A 70 -5.79 -27.69 23.01
CA ARG A 70 -6.17 -26.86 24.17
C ARG A 70 -6.28 -27.66 25.46
N TYR A 71 -6.93 -28.83 25.44
CA TYR A 71 -6.99 -29.73 26.60
C TYR A 71 -5.85 -30.76 26.60
N GLY A 72 -5.20 -31.00 25.45
CA GLY A 72 -4.18 -32.03 25.32
C GLY A 72 -3.00 -31.85 26.28
N GLN A 73 -2.51 -30.61 26.44
CA GLN A 73 -1.40 -30.31 27.35
C GLN A 73 -1.75 -30.61 28.82
N ILE A 74 -2.95 -30.20 29.28
CA ILE A 74 -3.38 -30.44 30.67
C ILE A 74 -3.71 -31.91 30.91
N VAL A 75 -4.20 -32.63 29.89
CA VAL A 75 -4.37 -34.09 29.95
C VAL A 75 -3.04 -34.81 30.12
N ALA A 76 -2.00 -34.41 29.37
CA ALA A 76 -0.67 -35.00 29.50
C ALA A 76 -0.09 -34.84 30.91
N LEU A 77 -0.24 -33.65 31.50
CA LEU A 77 0.20 -33.38 32.87
C LEU A 77 -0.64 -34.13 33.91
N SER A 78 -1.95 -34.22 33.71
CA SER A 78 -2.84 -34.98 34.58
C SER A 78 -2.54 -36.48 34.56
N ALA A 79 -2.33 -37.04 33.37
CA ALA A 79 -1.92 -38.42 33.22
C ALA A 79 -0.61 -38.71 33.96
N LYS A 80 0.39 -37.82 33.85
CA LYS A 80 1.65 -37.93 34.60
C LYS A 80 1.41 -37.92 36.12
N PHE A 81 0.64 -36.95 36.62
CA PHE A 81 0.30 -36.86 38.04
C PHE A 81 -0.42 -38.12 38.54
N LEU A 82 -1.39 -38.63 37.80
CA LEU A 82 -2.15 -39.83 38.16
C LEU A 82 -1.29 -41.10 38.13
N CYS A 83 -0.33 -41.20 37.21
CA CYS A 83 0.63 -42.30 37.20
C CYS A 83 1.50 -42.29 38.46
N LEU A 84 2.06 -41.13 38.82
CA LEU A 84 2.84 -40.97 40.06
C LEU A 84 1.99 -41.29 41.30
N LYS A 85 0.73 -40.86 41.34
CA LYS A 85 -0.24 -41.24 42.38
C LYS A 85 -0.35 -42.76 42.50
N MET A 86 -0.66 -43.45 41.39
CA MET A 86 -0.85 -44.89 41.40
C MET A 86 0.43 -45.66 41.76
N GLU A 87 1.59 -45.23 41.25
CA GLU A 87 2.90 -45.82 41.54
C GLU A 87 3.29 -45.63 43.01
N PHE A 88 3.14 -44.42 43.55
CA PHE A 88 3.42 -44.10 44.94
C PHE A 88 2.59 -44.97 45.90
N HIS A 89 1.26 -44.98 45.73
CA HIS A 89 0.39 -45.74 46.64
C HIS A 89 0.45 -47.27 46.41
N ALA A 90 0.92 -47.74 45.25
CA ALA A 90 1.21 -49.16 45.05
C ALA A 90 2.47 -49.59 45.82
N LYS A 91 3.46 -48.69 45.92
CA LYS A 91 4.70 -48.89 46.69
C LYS A 91 4.47 -48.74 48.20
N HIS A 92 3.76 -47.69 48.62
CA HIS A 92 3.55 -47.29 50.01
C HIS A 92 2.14 -47.60 50.51
N LYS A 93 1.93 -48.85 50.95
CA LYS A 93 0.58 -49.41 51.15
C LYS A 93 -0.15 -48.91 52.41
N LEU A 94 0.57 -48.40 53.41
CA LEU A 94 -0.05 -47.81 54.60
C LEU A 94 -0.58 -46.40 54.33
N ILE A 95 -0.15 -45.75 53.24
CA ILE A 95 -0.62 -44.41 52.88
C ILE A 95 -1.87 -44.53 51.99
N PRO A 96 -3.05 -44.11 52.48
CA PRO A 96 -4.30 -44.24 51.73
C PRO A 96 -4.34 -43.30 50.51
N GLY A 97 -5.20 -43.61 49.53
CA GLY A 97 -5.28 -42.86 48.27
C GLY A 97 -5.72 -41.40 48.40
N ASN A 98 -6.36 -41.02 49.51
CA ASN A 98 -6.66 -39.63 49.86
C ASN A 98 -5.52 -38.90 50.58
N LEU A 99 -4.42 -39.59 50.85
CA LEU A 99 -3.25 -39.14 51.62
C LEU A 99 -3.55 -38.81 53.09
N GLU A 100 -4.76 -39.09 53.58
CA GLU A 100 -5.16 -38.81 54.96
C GLU A 100 -4.58 -39.86 55.93
N ALA A 101 -3.24 -39.84 56.07
CA ALA A 101 -2.48 -40.61 57.04
C ALA A 101 -2.01 -39.73 58.20
N SER A 102 -1.82 -40.34 59.37
CA SER A 102 -1.19 -39.69 60.51
C SER A 102 0.33 -39.67 60.37
N ASP A 103 0.99 -38.78 61.12
CA ASP A 103 2.44 -38.67 61.16
C ASP A 103 3.08 -40.00 61.60
N GLU A 104 2.46 -40.74 62.53
CA GLU A 104 2.95 -42.07 62.93
C GLU A 104 2.81 -43.11 61.81
N THR A 105 1.78 -42.99 60.97
CA THR A 105 1.58 -43.90 59.83
C THR A 105 2.63 -43.65 58.76
N LEU A 106 2.94 -42.38 58.50
CA LEU A 106 4.06 -41.99 57.62
C LEU A 106 5.38 -42.54 58.16
N ASP A 107 5.66 -42.34 59.45
CA ASP A 107 6.90 -42.82 60.06
C ASP A 107 7.04 -44.35 60.02
N LYS A 108 5.94 -45.09 60.20
CA LYS A 108 5.90 -46.55 60.06
C LYS A 108 6.18 -47.02 58.63
N GLU A 109 5.59 -46.36 57.63
CA GLU A 109 5.80 -46.71 56.22
C GLU A 109 7.24 -46.44 55.78
N THR A 110 7.78 -45.26 56.13
CA THR A 110 9.14 -44.89 55.74
C THR A 110 10.20 -45.70 56.49
N GLY A 111 9.95 -46.01 57.77
CA GLY A 111 10.91 -46.68 58.65
C GLY A 111 12.15 -45.83 58.96
N ASN A 112 13.25 -46.49 59.33
CA ASN A 112 14.52 -45.84 59.73
C ASN A 112 15.65 -45.99 58.70
N ASP A 113 15.40 -46.66 57.59
CA ASP A 113 16.38 -46.83 56.51
C ASP A 113 16.53 -45.50 55.74
N LYS A 114 17.72 -44.92 55.79
CA LYS A 114 18.01 -43.61 55.17
C LYS A 114 17.72 -43.62 53.67
N ASN A 115 17.95 -44.73 52.98
CA ASN A 115 17.69 -44.84 51.55
C ASN A 115 16.18 -44.81 51.28
N LYS A 116 15.38 -45.52 52.09
CA LYS A 116 13.92 -45.48 51.98
C LYS A 116 13.36 -44.10 52.27
N VAL A 117 13.88 -43.42 53.30
CA VAL A 117 13.50 -42.02 53.60
C VAL A 117 13.81 -41.12 52.41
N LEU A 118 15.01 -41.26 51.83
CA LEU A 118 15.43 -40.46 50.67
C LEU A 118 14.54 -40.70 49.45
N ASP A 119 14.31 -41.97 49.10
CA ASP A 119 13.49 -42.38 47.95
C ASP A 119 12.05 -41.86 48.11
N MET A 120 11.43 -42.08 49.27
CA MET A 120 10.06 -41.63 49.53
C MET A 120 9.95 -40.09 49.50
N THR A 121 10.97 -39.39 49.98
CA THR A 121 11.01 -37.91 49.92
C THR A 121 11.10 -37.42 48.48
N GLN A 122 11.89 -38.08 47.63
CA GLN A 122 11.98 -37.76 46.20
C GLN A 122 10.67 -38.05 45.47
N GLU A 123 10.04 -39.18 45.73
CA GLU A 123 8.75 -39.56 45.14
C GLU A 123 7.64 -38.57 45.52
N LEU A 124 7.57 -38.14 46.79
CA LEU A 124 6.63 -37.11 47.24
C LEU A 124 6.88 -35.76 46.54
N MET A 125 8.15 -35.37 46.36
CA MET A 125 8.50 -34.16 45.63
C MET A 125 8.17 -34.24 44.13
N ASP A 126 8.38 -35.40 43.49
CA ASP A 126 7.99 -35.64 42.09
C ASP A 126 6.46 -35.56 41.92
N TYR A 127 5.74 -36.14 42.88
CA TYR A 127 4.28 -36.16 42.92
C TYR A 127 3.70 -34.75 43.11
N LEU A 128 4.25 -33.96 44.04
CA LEU A 128 3.88 -32.57 44.25
C LEU A 128 4.21 -31.70 43.02
N ASP A 129 5.41 -31.84 42.46
CA ASP A 129 5.86 -31.11 41.27
C ASP A 129 4.94 -31.35 40.06
N ALA A 130 4.56 -32.62 39.81
CA ALA A 130 3.64 -32.96 38.74
C ALA A 130 2.26 -32.29 38.91
N GLY A 131 1.78 -32.22 40.14
CA GLY A 131 0.54 -31.54 40.48
C GLY A 131 0.62 -30.03 40.23
N LEU A 132 1.70 -29.39 40.70
CA LEU A 132 1.91 -27.94 40.52
C LEU A 132 2.09 -27.55 39.05
N LYS A 133 2.78 -28.36 38.23
CA LYS A 133 2.86 -28.12 36.79
C LYS A 133 1.51 -28.23 36.09
N MET A 134 0.68 -29.18 36.52
CA MET A 134 -0.69 -29.33 36.02
C MET A 134 -1.54 -28.10 36.34
N GLU A 135 -1.55 -27.65 37.60
CA GLU A 135 -2.36 -26.49 38.01
C GLU A 135 -1.92 -25.22 37.29
N GLU A 136 -0.61 -24.95 37.24
CA GLU A 136 -0.06 -23.77 36.59
C GLU A 136 -0.52 -23.68 35.14
N THR A 137 -0.49 -24.82 34.43
CA THR A 137 -0.96 -24.91 33.05
C THR A 137 -2.46 -24.69 32.94
N VAL A 138 -3.27 -25.26 33.83
CA VAL A 138 -4.73 -25.07 33.84
C VAL A 138 -5.08 -23.60 34.07
N LEU A 139 -4.46 -22.96 35.07
CA LEU A 139 -4.73 -21.57 35.42
C LEU A 139 -4.24 -20.60 34.34
N ARG A 140 -3.04 -20.81 33.79
CA ARG A 140 -2.52 -20.02 32.65
C ARG A 140 -3.43 -20.13 31.42
N GLN A 141 -3.93 -21.33 31.12
CA GLN A 141 -4.87 -21.52 30.01
C GLN A 141 -6.22 -20.87 30.29
N LEU A 142 -6.68 -20.84 31.54
CA LEU A 142 -7.91 -20.15 31.90
C LEU A 142 -7.79 -18.64 31.64
N ASP A 143 -6.67 -18.03 32.06
CA ASP A 143 -6.37 -16.61 31.83
C ASP A 143 -6.29 -16.27 30.35
N ALA A 144 -5.51 -17.05 29.60
CA ALA A 144 -5.29 -16.82 28.17
C ALA A 144 -6.58 -16.91 27.35
N ASN A 145 -7.56 -17.71 27.80
CA ASN A 145 -8.86 -17.84 27.15
C ASN A 145 -9.89 -16.78 27.61
N GLY A 146 -9.55 -15.93 28.60
CA GLY A 146 -10.48 -14.98 29.20
C GLY A 146 -11.70 -15.64 29.87
N ALA A 147 -11.60 -16.93 30.21
CA ALA A 147 -12.70 -17.68 30.77
C ALA A 147 -12.86 -17.35 32.26
N LYS A 148 -14.07 -16.96 32.66
CA LYS A 148 -14.37 -16.66 34.06
C LYS A 148 -14.65 -17.92 34.87
N SER A 149 -14.31 -17.91 36.15
CA SER A 149 -14.46 -19.04 37.08
C SER A 149 -15.91 -19.41 37.37
N ASP A 150 -16.86 -18.51 37.15
CA ASP A 150 -18.31 -18.71 37.31
C ASP A 150 -18.98 -19.36 36.09
N THR A 151 -18.29 -19.44 34.95
CA THR A 151 -18.84 -20.06 33.73
C THR A 151 -18.73 -21.58 33.75
N PRO A 152 -19.66 -22.34 33.15
CA PRO A 152 -19.56 -23.79 33.05
C PRO A 152 -18.26 -24.28 32.39
N ALA A 153 -17.74 -23.53 31.41
CA ALA A 153 -16.48 -23.83 30.75
C ALA A 153 -15.27 -23.61 31.69
N GLY A 154 -15.26 -22.53 32.47
CA GLY A 154 -14.25 -22.28 33.49
C GLY A 154 -14.29 -23.32 34.61
N GLN A 155 -15.48 -23.64 35.12
CA GLN A 155 -15.68 -24.68 36.12
C GLN A 155 -15.22 -26.05 35.64
N CYS A 156 -15.46 -26.41 34.37
CA CYS A 156 -14.97 -27.68 33.82
C CYS A 156 -13.43 -27.79 33.83
N ARG A 157 -12.72 -26.66 33.74
CA ARG A 157 -11.25 -26.62 33.86
C ARG A 157 -10.79 -26.60 35.32
N LEU A 158 -11.49 -25.88 36.19
CA LEU A 158 -11.10 -25.67 37.58
C LEU A 158 -11.48 -26.83 38.51
N THR A 159 -12.60 -27.52 38.25
CA THR A 159 -13.11 -28.60 39.12
C THR A 159 -12.07 -29.68 39.43
N PRO A 160 -11.24 -30.13 38.46
CA PRO A 160 -10.23 -31.15 38.74
C PRO A 160 -9.08 -30.67 39.63
N LEU A 161 -8.93 -29.35 39.83
CA LEU A 161 -7.99 -28.81 40.79
C LEU A 161 -8.46 -28.96 42.25
N ILE A 162 -9.76 -29.20 42.51
CA ILE A 162 -10.26 -29.44 43.87
C ILE A 162 -9.56 -30.64 44.55
N PRO A 163 -9.62 -31.87 43.99
CA PRO A 163 -8.89 -32.99 44.57
C PRO A 163 -7.37 -32.80 44.56
N LEU A 164 -6.85 -31.98 43.64
CA LEU A 164 -5.43 -31.63 43.59
C LEU A 164 -5.01 -30.76 44.78
N VAL A 165 -5.76 -29.70 45.11
CA VAL A 165 -5.47 -28.83 46.26
C VAL A 165 -5.40 -29.66 47.54
N LEU A 166 -6.36 -30.59 47.70
CA LEU A 166 -6.39 -31.50 48.84
C LEU A 166 -5.14 -32.41 48.88
N ASP A 167 -4.76 -33.01 47.76
CA ASP A 167 -3.54 -33.85 47.68
C ASP A 167 -2.27 -33.03 47.98
N CYS A 168 -2.11 -31.84 47.36
CA CYS A 168 -0.95 -30.97 47.54
C CYS A 168 -0.75 -30.55 49.00
N SER A 169 -1.83 -30.35 49.77
CA SER A 169 -1.78 -30.04 51.20
C SER A 169 -1.04 -31.13 51.99
N PHE A 170 -1.35 -32.40 51.70
CA PHE A 170 -0.72 -33.55 52.34
C PHE A 170 0.68 -33.85 51.80
N LEU A 171 0.88 -33.73 50.49
CA LEU A 171 2.19 -33.93 49.88
C LEU A 171 3.22 -32.94 50.44
N TYR A 172 2.82 -31.67 50.60
CA TYR A 172 3.65 -30.67 51.27
C TYR A 172 3.97 -31.08 52.71
N HIS A 173 2.96 -31.47 53.47
CA HIS A 173 3.11 -31.87 54.86
C HIS A 173 4.07 -33.05 55.04
N PHE A 174 3.88 -34.13 54.29
CA PHE A 174 4.75 -35.29 54.34
C PHE A 174 6.17 -34.96 53.89
N THR A 175 6.32 -34.11 52.86
CA THR A 175 7.65 -33.68 52.40
C THR A 175 8.37 -32.88 53.50
N VAL A 176 7.68 -32.01 54.24
CA VAL A 176 8.27 -31.28 55.38
C VAL A 176 8.78 -32.27 56.44
N LEU A 177 7.94 -33.22 56.86
CA LEU A 177 8.31 -34.21 57.89
C LEU A 177 9.53 -35.04 57.47
N LEU A 178 9.51 -35.56 56.23
CA LEU A 178 10.62 -36.38 55.74
C LEU A 178 11.90 -35.57 55.49
N MET A 179 11.80 -34.29 55.10
CA MET A 179 12.97 -33.41 55.01
C MET A 179 13.64 -33.20 56.37
N PHE A 180 12.86 -32.99 57.45
CA PHE A 180 13.43 -32.96 58.81
C PHE A 180 14.06 -34.30 59.21
N LYS A 181 13.42 -35.43 58.86
CA LYS A 181 13.95 -36.78 59.10
C LYS A 181 15.24 -37.05 58.32
N LEU A 182 15.37 -36.57 57.09
CA LEU A 182 16.63 -36.64 56.33
C LEU A 182 17.73 -35.84 57.01
N HIS A 183 17.44 -34.63 57.47
CA HIS A 183 18.40 -33.79 58.17
C HIS A 183 18.84 -34.36 59.54
N SER A 184 18.06 -35.25 60.16
CA SER A 184 18.48 -35.93 61.39
C SER A 184 19.43 -37.11 61.14
N CYS A 185 19.50 -37.62 59.90
CA CYS A 185 20.26 -38.83 59.57
C CYS A 185 21.33 -38.64 58.47
N MET A 186 21.35 -37.50 57.78
CA MET A 186 22.29 -37.18 56.69
C MET A 186 22.97 -35.82 56.89
N ALA A 187 24.15 -35.66 56.30
CA ALA A 187 24.88 -34.40 56.36
C ALA A 187 24.16 -33.28 55.58
N PRO A 188 24.11 -32.04 56.10
CA PRO A 188 23.43 -30.92 55.44
C PRO A 188 23.87 -30.62 54.00
N ASP A 189 25.14 -30.86 53.69
CA ASP A 189 25.72 -30.57 52.37
C ASP A 189 25.17 -31.52 51.30
N ILE A 190 24.90 -32.78 51.66
CA ILE A 190 24.32 -33.78 50.74
C ILE A 190 22.88 -33.40 50.37
N LEU A 191 22.17 -32.73 51.28
CA LEU A 191 20.77 -32.34 51.13
C LEU A 191 20.59 -30.92 50.56
N LEU A 192 21.66 -30.27 50.10
CA LEU A 192 21.54 -28.92 49.53
C LEU A 192 20.55 -28.89 48.37
N GLY A 193 20.71 -29.77 47.37
CA GLY A 193 19.82 -29.84 46.21
C GLY A 193 18.36 -30.15 46.59
N HIS A 194 18.13 -31.00 47.60
CA HIS A 194 16.78 -31.30 48.10
C HIS A 194 16.12 -30.08 48.75
N ARG A 195 16.88 -29.28 49.50
CA ARG A 195 16.39 -28.03 50.09
C ARG A 195 16.06 -26.99 49.03
N GLU A 196 16.88 -26.86 47.99
CA GLU A 196 16.61 -25.95 46.87
C GLU A 196 15.36 -26.37 46.12
N ARG A 197 15.25 -27.65 45.78
CA ARG A 197 14.06 -28.22 45.14
C ARG A 197 12.80 -28.03 46.00
N PHE A 198 12.88 -28.28 47.30
CA PHE A 198 11.77 -28.05 48.22
C PHE A 198 11.34 -26.59 48.24
N ARG A 199 12.29 -25.65 48.26
CA ARG A 199 12.01 -24.21 48.25
C ARG A 199 11.27 -23.81 46.97
N ASP A 200 11.66 -24.33 45.82
CA ASP A 200 10.97 -24.05 44.56
C ASP A 200 9.54 -24.61 44.58
N LEU A 201 9.35 -25.84 45.06
CA LEU A 201 8.02 -26.44 45.23
C LEU A 201 7.15 -25.66 46.23
N PHE A 202 7.73 -25.20 47.34
CA PHE A 202 7.02 -24.36 48.31
C PHE A 202 6.55 -23.05 47.69
N ASN A 203 7.41 -22.37 46.93
CA ASN A 203 7.07 -21.11 46.27
C ASN A 203 5.93 -21.30 45.26
N SER A 204 6.00 -22.34 44.43
CA SER A 204 4.93 -22.68 43.48
C SER A 204 3.63 -23.06 44.20
N LEU A 205 3.70 -23.83 45.29
CA LEU A 205 2.52 -24.18 46.08
C LEU A 205 1.87 -22.97 46.76
N LYS A 206 2.68 -22.04 47.31
CA LYS A 206 2.17 -20.79 47.89
C LYS A 206 1.43 -19.97 46.83
N GLN A 207 2.03 -19.80 45.66
CA GLN A 207 1.36 -19.12 44.53
C GLN A 207 0.05 -19.79 44.14
N PHE A 208 0.04 -21.13 44.03
CA PHE A 208 -1.17 -21.89 43.73
C PHE A 208 -2.25 -21.67 44.79
N PHE A 209 -1.93 -21.82 46.07
CA PHE A 209 -2.90 -21.71 47.16
C PHE A 209 -3.46 -20.29 47.28
N ASP A 210 -2.61 -19.27 47.18
CA ASP A 210 -3.05 -17.87 47.22
C ASP A 210 -3.98 -17.56 46.03
N ARG A 211 -3.63 -18.02 44.84
CA ARG A 211 -4.45 -17.83 43.65
C ARG A 211 -5.77 -18.59 43.70
N ALA A 212 -5.75 -19.83 44.17
CA ALA A 212 -6.95 -20.64 44.34
C ALA A 212 -7.88 -20.03 45.42
N ARG A 213 -7.32 -19.53 46.51
CA ARG A 213 -8.07 -18.84 47.59
C ARG A 213 -8.81 -17.60 47.07
N GLU A 214 -8.18 -16.83 46.19
CA GLU A 214 -8.80 -15.63 45.62
C GLU A 214 -9.84 -15.93 44.52
N THR A 215 -9.83 -17.14 43.96
CA THR A 215 -10.76 -17.51 42.90
C THR A 215 -12.13 -17.89 43.47
N GLU A 216 -13.16 -17.12 43.10
CA GLU A 216 -14.55 -17.27 43.61
C GLU A 216 -15.10 -18.70 43.53
N PHE A 217 -14.78 -19.44 42.47
CA PHE A 217 -15.20 -20.85 42.34
C PHE A 217 -14.74 -21.70 43.54
N PHE A 218 -13.47 -21.62 43.94
CA PHE A 218 -12.97 -22.43 45.05
C PHE A 218 -13.52 -21.97 46.40
N LYS A 219 -13.73 -20.66 46.62
CA LYS A 219 -14.32 -20.13 47.87
C LYS A 219 -15.66 -20.80 48.22
N THR A 220 -16.44 -21.19 47.20
CA THR A 220 -17.73 -21.87 47.38
C THR A 220 -17.62 -23.37 47.64
N VAL A 221 -16.48 -23.99 47.37
CA VAL A 221 -16.32 -25.46 47.35
C VAL A 221 -15.30 -25.96 48.37
N ILE A 222 -14.22 -25.23 48.64
CA ILE A 222 -13.14 -25.60 49.55
C ILE A 222 -12.58 -24.39 50.31
N GLN A 223 -12.21 -24.61 51.56
CA GLN A 223 -11.44 -23.67 52.38
C GLN A 223 -9.97 -24.02 52.27
N ILE A 224 -9.19 -23.11 51.69
CA ILE A 224 -7.75 -23.25 51.49
C ILE A 224 -7.03 -22.44 52.59
N PRO A 225 -6.06 -23.01 53.31
CA PRO A 225 -5.34 -22.31 54.38
C PRO A 225 -4.21 -21.42 53.82
N ASP A 226 -3.83 -20.39 54.56
CA ASP A 226 -2.64 -19.59 54.24
C ASP A 226 -1.36 -20.37 54.54
N LEU A 227 -0.40 -20.30 53.61
CA LEU A 227 0.94 -20.80 53.82
C LEU A 227 1.83 -19.70 54.40
N PRO A 228 2.83 -20.04 55.24
CA PRO A 228 3.75 -19.06 55.81
C PRO A 228 4.51 -18.29 54.71
N ASP A 229 5.17 -17.19 55.07
CA ASP A 229 5.92 -16.38 54.09
C ASP A 229 7.22 -17.06 53.62
N ALA A 230 7.79 -17.91 54.46
CA ALA A 230 9.00 -18.67 54.16
C ALA A 230 8.81 -20.16 54.47
N PRO A 231 9.50 -21.05 53.74
CA PRO A 231 9.51 -22.48 54.04
C PRO A 231 10.17 -22.75 55.41
N PRO A 232 9.87 -23.89 56.07
CA PRO A 232 10.55 -24.28 57.30
C PRO A 232 12.07 -24.36 57.14
N ASN A 233 12.81 -23.90 58.14
CA ASN A 233 14.27 -24.03 58.14
C ASN A 233 14.70 -25.41 58.67
N PHE A 234 14.99 -26.33 57.75
CA PHE A 234 15.38 -27.70 58.10
C PHE A 234 16.71 -27.84 58.85
N LEU A 235 17.56 -26.80 58.88
CA LEU A 235 18.79 -26.80 59.68
C LEU A 235 18.54 -26.49 61.16
N ARG A 236 17.33 -26.03 61.49
CA ARG A 236 16.93 -25.69 62.86
C ARG A 236 15.89 -26.69 63.33
N ALA A 237 16.29 -27.66 64.16
CA ALA A 237 15.38 -28.71 64.65
C ALA A 237 14.13 -28.13 65.35
N SER A 238 14.24 -26.99 66.04
CA SER A 238 13.08 -26.35 66.69
C SER A 238 12.06 -25.79 65.69
N ALA A 239 12.42 -25.60 64.41
CA ALA A 239 11.48 -25.16 63.38
C ALA A 239 10.41 -26.22 63.09
N LEU A 240 10.66 -27.50 63.40
CA LEU A 240 9.64 -28.56 63.31
C LEU A 240 8.54 -28.37 64.36
N ALA A 241 8.88 -27.90 65.57
CA ALA A 241 7.89 -27.60 66.61
C ALA A 241 7.05 -26.35 66.30
N GLU A 242 7.61 -25.42 65.53
CA GLU A 242 6.92 -24.20 65.05
C GLU A 242 6.02 -24.49 63.82
N TYR A 243 6.28 -25.59 63.11
CA TYR A 243 5.57 -25.95 61.90
C TYR A 243 4.10 -26.31 62.18
N LYS A 244 3.20 -25.70 61.40
CA LYS A 244 1.76 -25.98 61.44
C LYS A 244 1.34 -26.61 60.13
N ARG A 245 0.64 -27.73 60.21
CA ARG A 245 0.06 -28.40 59.06
C ARG A 245 -0.98 -27.51 58.39
N ALA A 246 -0.82 -27.29 57.09
CA ALA A 246 -1.85 -26.69 56.25
C ALA A 246 -2.98 -27.72 56.06
N VAL A 247 -4.18 -27.40 56.54
CA VAL A 247 -5.36 -28.26 56.41
C VAL A 247 -6.38 -27.59 55.51
N VAL A 248 -6.62 -28.19 54.35
CA VAL A 248 -7.71 -27.80 53.43
C VAL A 248 -8.99 -28.53 53.83
N VAL A 249 -10.12 -27.83 53.88
CA VAL A 249 -11.42 -28.37 54.34
C VAL A 249 -12.49 -28.18 53.27
N ILE A 250 -13.30 -29.19 52.99
CA ILE A 250 -14.53 -29.06 52.17
C ILE A 250 -15.69 -28.70 53.12
N PRO A 251 -16.35 -27.54 52.96
CA PRO A 251 -17.55 -27.20 53.74
C PRO A 251 -18.69 -28.19 53.48
N ASN A 252 -19.41 -28.60 54.52
CA ASN A 252 -20.59 -29.49 54.49
C ASN A 252 -20.35 -30.98 54.15
N GLU A 253 -19.11 -31.49 54.16
CA GLU A 253 -18.89 -32.94 54.27
C GLU A 253 -19.06 -33.36 55.74
N GLU A 254 -20.17 -34.02 56.07
CA GLU A 254 -20.28 -34.81 57.31
C GLU A 254 -19.18 -35.86 57.27
N ARG A 255 -18.13 -35.69 58.09
CA ARG A 255 -17.14 -36.73 58.30
C ARG A 255 -17.87 -37.93 58.88
N THR A 256 -17.98 -39.01 58.12
CA THR A 256 -18.38 -40.31 58.63
C THR A 256 -17.26 -40.82 59.52
N ASP A 257 -17.17 -40.29 60.73
CA ASP A 257 -16.35 -40.88 61.79
C ASP A 257 -17.00 -42.21 62.18
N GLY A 258 -16.46 -43.32 61.68
CA GLY A 258 -16.77 -44.66 62.16
C GLY A 258 -16.92 -45.71 61.08
N GLU A 259 -15.82 -46.38 60.73
CA GLU A 259 -15.86 -47.79 60.32
C GLU A 259 -14.78 -48.55 61.10
N GLU A 260 -15.28 -49.17 62.17
CA GLU A 260 -14.83 -50.34 62.92
C GLU A 260 -13.44 -50.92 62.60
N ALA A 261 -12.57 -50.89 63.60
CA ALA A 261 -11.34 -51.67 63.64
C ALA A 261 -11.69 -53.17 63.73
N GLU A 262 -11.43 -53.92 62.67
CA GLU A 262 -11.37 -55.39 62.72
C GLU A 262 -10.26 -55.82 63.70
N GLN A 263 -10.68 -56.31 64.87
CA GLN A 263 -9.80 -56.92 65.86
C GLN A 263 -9.40 -58.32 65.41
N GLN A 264 -8.09 -58.56 65.29
CA GLN A 264 -7.52 -59.91 65.19
C GLN A 264 -7.70 -60.67 66.51
N PRO A 265 -8.05 -61.97 66.51
CA PRO A 265 -8.17 -62.75 67.74
C PRO A 265 -6.81 -63.33 68.18
N GLU A 266 -6.36 -62.97 69.39
CA GLU A 266 -5.28 -63.64 70.11
C GLU A 266 -5.81 -64.89 70.84
N THR A 267 -5.06 -65.99 70.77
CA THR A 267 -5.41 -67.30 71.37
C THR A 267 -4.85 -67.38 72.80
N ARG A 268 -5.71 -67.68 73.79
CA ARG A 268 -5.34 -67.94 75.19
C ARG A 268 -5.01 -69.42 75.43
N GLU A 269 -3.88 -69.71 76.07
CA GLU A 269 -3.58 -71.01 76.68
C GLU A 269 -4.12 -71.09 78.12
N ALA A 270 -4.54 -72.29 78.56
CA ALA A 270 -5.00 -72.60 79.91
C ALA A 270 -4.00 -73.51 80.66
N PRO A 271 -3.90 -73.45 82.00
CA PRO A 271 -2.88 -74.19 82.77
C PRO A 271 -3.36 -75.55 83.32
N GLN A 272 -2.40 -76.45 83.56
CA GLN A 272 -2.54 -77.81 84.11
C GLN A 272 -2.53 -77.85 85.65
N MET A 273 -3.21 -78.84 86.24
CA MET A 273 -3.25 -79.16 87.68
C MET A 273 -2.41 -80.43 88.01
N PRO A 274 -1.85 -80.59 89.23
CA PRO A 274 -0.97 -81.72 89.59
C PRO A 274 -1.67 -82.90 90.29
N GLN A 275 -1.12 -84.10 90.06
CA GLN A 275 -1.47 -85.39 90.66
C GLN A 275 -1.08 -85.52 92.15
N TYR A 276 -1.88 -86.28 92.91
CA TYR A 276 -1.49 -86.83 94.21
C TYR A 276 -1.69 -88.36 94.27
N TYR A 277 -0.80 -88.98 95.06
CA TYR A 277 -0.46 -90.39 95.20
C TYR A 277 -1.52 -91.27 95.90
N LEU A 278 -1.57 -92.56 95.53
CA LEU A 278 -2.15 -93.67 96.31
C LEU A 278 -1.17 -94.18 97.37
N PRO A 279 -1.67 -94.76 98.49
CA PRO A 279 -1.17 -96.09 98.84
C PRO A 279 -2.22 -97.12 99.35
N ASN A 280 -2.16 -98.30 98.72
CA ASN A 280 -2.31 -99.69 99.18
C ASN A 280 -3.19 -100.08 100.38
N GLN A 281 -4.08 -101.05 100.15
CA GLN A 281 -4.41 -102.12 101.10
C GLN A 281 -4.31 -103.48 100.40
N MET A 282 -3.59 -104.42 101.03
CA MET A 282 -2.98 -105.60 100.42
C MET A 282 -3.73 -106.92 100.69
N GLU A 283 -5.05 -106.88 100.87
CA GLU A 283 -5.82 -108.10 101.23
C GLU A 283 -6.83 -108.57 100.16
N GLU A 284 -7.07 -107.81 99.09
CA GLU A 284 -7.88 -108.27 97.93
C GLU A 284 -7.06 -109.06 96.87
N ASN A 285 -5.79 -109.31 97.17
CA ASN A 285 -4.77 -109.61 96.16
C ASN A 285 -4.86 -111.02 95.53
N GLU A 286 -5.48 -112.00 96.18
CA GLU A 286 -5.60 -113.38 95.64
C GLU A 286 -6.83 -113.56 94.73
N GLY A 287 -7.97 -112.94 95.07
CA GLY A 287 -9.17 -112.93 94.25
C GLY A 287 -9.01 -112.04 93.01
N LEU A 288 -8.47 -110.84 93.21
CA LEU A 288 -8.13 -109.93 92.12
C LEU A 288 -7.10 -110.55 91.18
N LYS A 289 -6.07 -111.29 91.65
CA LYS A 289 -5.11 -111.97 90.76
C LYS A 289 -5.78 -113.00 89.83
N ARG A 290 -6.78 -113.74 90.31
CA ARG A 290 -7.53 -114.71 89.50
C ARG A 290 -8.42 -114.01 88.46
N GLU A 291 -9.10 -112.93 88.84
CA GLU A 291 -9.87 -112.10 87.90
C GLU A 291 -8.95 -111.40 86.88
N LEU A 292 -7.78 -110.91 87.30
CA LEU A 292 -6.76 -110.33 86.42
C LEU A 292 -6.20 -111.37 85.44
N GLN A 293 -6.08 -112.63 85.86
CA GLN A 293 -5.65 -113.73 84.99
C GLN A 293 -6.74 -114.11 83.98
N ALA A 294 -8.02 -114.02 84.35
CA ALA A 294 -9.16 -114.26 83.47
C ALA A 294 -9.42 -113.09 82.48
N LEU A 295 -9.21 -111.84 82.89
CA LEU A 295 -9.40 -110.63 82.06
C LEU A 295 -8.22 -110.35 81.10
N ARG A 296 -7.06 -110.96 81.33
CA ARG A 296 -5.88 -110.84 80.43
C ARG A 296 -6.15 -111.21 78.97
N PRO A 297 -6.76 -112.35 78.63
CA PRO A 297 -7.06 -112.70 77.24
C PRO A 297 -8.05 -111.72 76.58
N GLU A 298 -9.07 -111.26 77.31
CA GLU A 298 -10.03 -110.26 76.80
C GLU A 298 -9.33 -108.91 76.52
N LEU A 299 -8.44 -108.47 77.42
CA LEU A 299 -7.62 -107.28 77.21
C LEU A 299 -6.70 -107.42 75.99
N GLN A 300 -6.12 -108.61 75.75
CA GLN A 300 -5.30 -108.85 74.56
C GLN A 300 -6.12 -108.82 73.28
N LEU A 301 -7.34 -109.36 73.29
CA LEU A 301 -8.26 -109.30 72.15
C LEU A 301 -8.63 -107.85 71.83
N ILE A 302 -9.08 -107.08 72.83
CA ILE A 302 -9.41 -105.65 72.67
C ILE A 302 -8.18 -104.87 72.15
N LYS A 303 -6.99 -105.15 72.66
CA LYS A 303 -5.75 -104.51 72.20
C LYS A 303 -5.41 -104.86 70.75
N SER A 304 -5.67 -106.09 70.32
CA SER A 304 -5.46 -106.53 68.94
C SER A 304 -6.47 -105.87 67.98
N GLU A 305 -7.73 -105.76 68.39
CA GLU A 305 -8.78 -105.09 67.61
C GLU A 305 -8.53 -103.58 67.52
N ALA A 306 -8.12 -102.93 68.61
CA ALA A 306 -7.73 -101.52 68.61
C ALA A 306 -6.53 -101.28 67.68
N ARG A 307 -5.53 -102.17 67.66
CA ARG A 307 -4.39 -102.09 66.73
C ARG A 307 -4.82 -102.26 65.27
N ARG A 308 -5.75 -103.18 64.99
CA ARG A 308 -6.32 -103.37 63.65
C ARG A 308 -7.06 -102.11 63.19
N CYS A 309 -7.96 -101.58 64.03
CA CYS A 309 -8.70 -100.36 63.75
C CYS A 309 -7.77 -99.16 63.51
N LEU A 310 -6.73 -99.00 64.34
CA LEU A 310 -5.75 -97.94 64.19
C LEU A 310 -4.94 -98.06 62.88
N THR A 311 -4.64 -99.27 62.43
CA THR A 311 -3.96 -99.51 61.16
C THR A 311 -4.87 -99.16 59.97
N GLU A 312 -6.14 -99.50 60.06
CA GLU A 312 -7.14 -99.22 59.02
C GLU A 312 -7.44 -97.72 58.91
N LEU A 313 -7.57 -97.02 60.03
CA LEU A 313 -7.69 -95.56 60.09
C LEU A 313 -6.44 -94.88 59.53
N LYS A 314 -5.23 -95.33 59.87
CA LYS A 314 -3.99 -94.80 59.29
C LYS A 314 -3.94 -94.98 57.77
N SER A 315 -4.39 -96.13 57.28
CA SER A 315 -4.48 -96.38 55.83
C SER A 315 -5.48 -95.45 55.15
N GLN A 316 -6.63 -95.18 55.78
CA GLN A 316 -7.62 -94.21 55.28
C GLN A 316 -7.07 -92.78 55.27
N VAL A 317 -6.40 -92.35 56.34
CA VAL A 317 -5.77 -91.03 56.42
C VAL A 317 -4.75 -90.86 55.30
N ASN A 318 -3.86 -91.84 55.10
CA ASN A 318 -2.86 -91.77 54.03
C ASN A 318 -3.50 -91.69 52.62
N ARG A 319 -4.63 -92.37 52.39
CA ARG A 319 -5.36 -92.27 51.11
C ARG A 319 -5.95 -90.89 50.91
N LEU A 320 -6.64 -90.35 51.91
CA LEU A 320 -7.23 -89.00 51.84
C LEU A 320 -6.15 -87.93 51.69
N GLU A 321 -5.00 -88.08 52.34
CA GLU A 321 -3.86 -87.19 52.18
C GLU A 321 -3.30 -87.21 50.74
N ALA A 322 -3.23 -88.39 50.11
CA ALA A 322 -2.83 -88.51 48.71
C ALA A 322 -3.83 -87.86 47.75
N GLU A 323 -5.14 -88.08 47.96
CA GLU A 323 -6.21 -87.45 47.15
C GLU A 323 -6.18 -85.92 47.26
N VAL A 324 -5.96 -85.38 48.46
CA VAL A 324 -5.83 -83.93 48.67
C VAL A 324 -4.60 -83.37 47.93
N GLU A 325 -3.50 -84.11 47.90
CA GLU A 325 -2.28 -83.68 47.20
C GLU A 325 -2.44 -83.76 45.67
N GLU A 326 -3.15 -84.75 45.15
CA GLU A 326 -3.51 -84.83 43.73
C GLU A 326 -4.41 -83.64 43.31
N GLU A 327 -5.45 -83.32 44.09
CA GLU A 327 -6.32 -82.16 43.84
C GLU A 327 -5.56 -80.83 43.89
N ARG A 328 -4.58 -80.69 44.80
CA ARG A 328 -3.69 -79.53 44.83
C ARG A 328 -2.88 -79.40 43.55
N ASN A 329 -2.33 -80.50 43.04
CA ASN A 329 -1.56 -80.52 41.80
C ASN A 329 -2.44 -80.15 40.59
N TYR A 330 -3.64 -80.72 40.47
CA TYR A 330 -4.59 -80.34 39.40
C TYR A 330 -4.95 -78.87 39.43
N LYS A 331 -5.24 -78.32 40.63
CA LYS A 331 -5.55 -76.90 40.80
C LYS A 331 -4.37 -76.01 40.43
N GLN A 332 -3.15 -76.41 40.78
CA GLN A 332 -1.94 -75.66 40.43
C GLN A 332 -1.73 -75.65 38.91
N MET A 333 -1.90 -76.79 38.23
CA MET A 333 -1.81 -76.87 36.77
C MET A 333 -2.86 -75.99 36.08
N ALA A 334 -4.12 -76.04 36.52
CA ALA A 334 -5.19 -75.21 35.99
C ALA A 334 -4.94 -73.69 36.23
N MET A 335 -4.31 -73.33 37.34
CA MET A 335 -3.91 -71.94 37.61
C MET A 335 -2.86 -71.45 36.61
N VAL A 336 -1.86 -72.28 36.33
CA VAL A 336 -0.79 -71.95 35.36
C VAL A 336 -1.36 -71.83 33.94
N GLU A 337 -2.22 -72.75 33.52
CA GLU A 337 -2.87 -72.70 32.21
C GLU A 337 -3.76 -71.47 32.05
N LYS A 338 -4.53 -71.13 33.10
CA LYS A 338 -5.35 -69.91 33.12
C LYS A 338 -4.50 -68.65 32.97
N GLU A 339 -3.36 -68.57 33.64
CA GLU A 339 -2.47 -67.40 33.52
C GLU A 339 -1.80 -67.34 32.13
N HIS A 340 -1.46 -68.49 31.54
CA HIS A 340 -0.96 -68.57 30.18
C HIS A 340 -1.98 -68.03 29.15
N LEU A 341 -3.24 -68.50 29.21
CA LEU A 341 -4.32 -68.00 28.35
C LEU A 341 -4.58 -66.50 28.54
N ARG A 342 -4.46 -66.03 29.78
CA ARG A 342 -4.61 -64.60 30.10
C ARG A 342 -3.49 -63.77 29.44
N MET A 343 -2.25 -64.25 29.46
CA MET A 343 -1.13 -63.59 28.78
C MET A 343 -1.32 -63.56 27.26
N GLU A 344 -1.82 -64.65 26.65
CA GLU A 344 -2.08 -64.72 25.22
C GLU A 344 -3.17 -63.73 24.78
N VAL A 345 -4.29 -63.66 25.52
CA VAL A 345 -5.37 -62.68 25.26
C VAL A 345 -4.86 -61.24 25.38
N GLU A 346 -4.04 -60.95 26.38
CA GLU A 346 -3.45 -59.62 26.54
C GLU A 346 -2.47 -59.29 25.40
N GLY A 347 -1.68 -60.27 24.95
CA GLY A 347 -0.81 -60.15 23.77
C GLY A 347 -1.60 -59.82 22.50
N LEU A 348 -2.70 -60.53 22.24
CA LEU A 348 -3.58 -60.27 21.11
C LEU A 348 -4.23 -58.89 21.18
N ARG A 349 -4.64 -58.44 22.37
CA ARG A 349 -5.18 -57.08 22.57
C ARG A 349 -4.14 -56.01 22.28
N CYS A 350 -2.91 -56.17 22.78
CA CYS A 350 -1.81 -55.27 22.52
C CYS A 350 -1.49 -55.17 21.02
N ALA A 351 -1.45 -56.30 20.31
CA ALA A 351 -1.26 -56.34 18.86
C ALA A 351 -2.39 -55.61 18.11
N ASN A 352 -3.65 -55.79 18.54
CA ASN A 352 -4.79 -55.11 17.92
C ASN A 352 -4.75 -53.58 18.14
N VAL A 353 -4.39 -53.12 19.34
CA VAL A 353 -4.21 -51.69 19.62
C VAL A 353 -3.09 -51.10 18.77
N ALA A 354 -1.96 -51.80 18.63
CA ALA A 354 -0.86 -51.37 17.76
C ALA A 354 -1.29 -51.27 16.29
N ASN A 355 -2.07 -52.24 15.79
CA ASN A 355 -2.59 -52.22 14.42
C ASN A 355 -3.57 -51.07 14.17
N VAL A 356 -4.51 -50.84 15.11
CA VAL A 356 -5.45 -49.70 15.01
C VAL A 356 -4.69 -48.37 15.08
N GLY A 357 -3.71 -48.26 15.98
CA GLY A 357 -2.83 -47.09 16.08
C GLY A 357 -2.05 -46.83 14.78
N ALA A 358 -1.48 -47.87 14.18
CA ALA A 358 -0.81 -47.78 12.88
C ALA A 358 -1.79 -47.34 11.78
N GLN A 359 -3.02 -47.87 11.74
CA GLN A 359 -4.03 -47.50 10.75
C GLN A 359 -4.49 -46.05 10.87
N ILE A 360 -4.64 -45.54 12.10
CA ILE A 360 -4.91 -44.12 12.37
C ILE A 360 -3.73 -43.27 11.89
N GLY A 361 -2.50 -43.65 12.26
CA GLY A 361 -1.28 -42.98 11.81
C GLY A 361 -1.17 -42.92 10.28
N TYR A 362 -1.52 -43.99 9.56
CA TYR A 362 -1.58 -43.99 8.10
C TYR A 362 -2.61 -43.01 7.56
N LYS A 363 -3.82 -42.96 8.12
CA LYS A 363 -4.87 -42.02 7.68
C LYS A 363 -4.49 -40.56 7.93
N GLU A 364 -3.85 -40.27 9.05
CA GLU A 364 -3.37 -38.92 9.36
C GLU A 364 -2.20 -38.50 8.45
N ALA A 365 -1.27 -39.42 8.17
CA ALA A 365 -0.18 -39.19 7.23
C ALA A 365 -0.71 -38.95 5.81
N ASP A 366 -1.71 -39.72 5.37
CA ASP A 366 -2.38 -39.56 4.08
C ASP A 366 -3.10 -38.21 3.98
N HIS A 367 -3.88 -37.81 4.99
CA HIS A 367 -4.52 -36.50 5.01
C HIS A 367 -3.50 -35.35 5.00
N ARG A 368 -2.36 -35.52 5.69
CA ARG A 368 -1.26 -34.54 5.68
C ARG A 368 -0.60 -34.45 4.31
N ALA A 369 -0.40 -35.58 3.64
CA ALA A 369 0.13 -35.63 2.27
C ALA A 369 -0.81 -34.96 1.28
N GLN A 370 -2.11 -35.26 1.32
CA GLN A 370 -3.13 -34.63 0.48
C GLN A 370 -3.20 -33.11 0.69
N SER A 371 -3.13 -32.65 1.95
CA SER A 371 -3.10 -31.21 2.24
C SER A 371 -1.83 -30.52 1.71
N ALA A 372 -0.67 -31.20 1.78
CA ALA A 372 0.58 -30.71 1.21
C ALA A 372 0.54 -30.65 -0.32
N GLU A 373 -0.04 -31.67 -0.97
CA GLU A 373 -0.21 -31.74 -2.42
C GLU A 373 -1.16 -30.63 -2.92
N LEU A 374 -2.25 -30.36 -2.21
CA LEU A 374 -3.14 -29.24 -2.50
C LEU A 374 -2.40 -27.90 -2.43
N ARG A 375 -1.60 -27.68 -1.38
CA ARG A 375 -0.80 -26.45 -1.23
C ARG A 375 0.25 -26.31 -2.32
N PHE A 376 0.91 -27.40 -2.71
CA PHE A 376 1.89 -27.38 -3.79
C PHE A 376 1.22 -27.07 -5.13
N THR A 377 0.04 -27.62 -5.38
CA THR A 377 -0.77 -27.33 -6.57
C THR A 377 -1.16 -25.85 -6.62
N GLN A 378 -1.68 -25.31 -5.50
CA GLN A 378 -2.00 -23.88 -5.39
C GLN A 378 -0.78 -23.00 -5.62
N LEU A 379 0.38 -23.35 -5.06
CA LEU A 379 1.62 -22.60 -5.26
C LEU A 379 2.07 -22.63 -6.73
N LYS A 380 1.94 -23.78 -7.40
CA LYS A 380 2.24 -23.94 -8.81
C LYS A 380 1.33 -23.08 -9.69
N GLU A 381 0.02 -23.04 -9.38
CA GLU A 381 -0.94 -22.16 -10.06
C GLU A 381 -0.57 -20.69 -9.86
N ARG A 382 -0.29 -20.26 -8.63
CA ARG A 382 0.17 -18.88 -8.34
C ARG A 382 1.46 -18.53 -9.06
N HIS A 383 2.40 -19.47 -9.14
CA HIS A 383 3.64 -19.26 -9.88
C HIS A 383 3.38 -19.11 -11.38
N ALA A 384 2.47 -19.91 -11.95
CA ALA A 384 2.06 -19.78 -13.34
C ALA A 384 1.37 -18.42 -13.60
N GLU A 385 0.45 -17.98 -12.72
CA GLU A 385 -0.18 -16.64 -12.77
C GLU A 385 0.86 -15.52 -12.73
N LEU A 386 1.90 -15.65 -11.91
CA LEU A 386 2.95 -14.65 -11.80
C LEU A 386 3.81 -14.58 -13.07
N ILE A 387 4.15 -15.74 -13.66
CA ILE A 387 4.91 -15.81 -14.92
C ILE A 387 4.11 -15.19 -16.06
N THR A 388 2.82 -15.50 -16.19
CA THR A 388 1.97 -14.92 -17.23
C THR A 388 1.81 -13.40 -17.04
N SER A 389 1.57 -12.95 -15.80
CA SER A 389 1.51 -11.52 -15.48
C SER A 389 2.82 -10.78 -15.82
N HIS A 390 3.98 -11.38 -15.52
CA HIS A 390 5.27 -10.81 -15.87
C HIS A 390 5.48 -10.73 -17.39
N ALA A 391 5.09 -11.76 -18.13
CA ALA A 391 5.15 -11.75 -19.60
C ALA A 391 4.26 -10.66 -20.21
N ASP A 392 3.04 -10.49 -19.69
CA ASP A 392 2.11 -9.45 -20.14
C ASP A 392 2.64 -8.03 -19.82
N LEU A 393 3.22 -7.85 -18.63
CA LEU A 393 3.87 -6.60 -18.24
C LEU A 393 5.05 -6.27 -19.15
N MET A 394 5.88 -7.26 -19.50
CA MET A 394 6.99 -7.07 -20.43
C MET A 394 6.50 -6.67 -21.83
N LYS A 395 5.40 -7.28 -22.30
CA LYS A 395 4.78 -6.92 -23.58
C LYS A 395 4.24 -5.49 -23.57
N LYS A 396 3.49 -5.11 -22.52
CA LYS A 396 3.00 -3.72 -22.34
C LYS A 396 4.14 -2.71 -22.24
N ASN A 397 5.22 -3.07 -21.55
CA ASN A 397 6.40 -2.20 -21.47
C ASN A 397 7.03 -1.99 -22.85
N ALA A 398 7.19 -3.07 -23.63
CA ALA A 398 7.70 -2.97 -25.00
C ALA A 398 6.78 -2.11 -25.91
N GLU A 399 5.46 -2.27 -25.81
CA GLU A 399 4.48 -1.43 -26.52
C GLU A 399 4.60 0.04 -26.10
N THR A 400 4.73 0.31 -24.80
CA THR A 400 4.88 1.68 -24.25
C THR A 400 6.19 2.33 -24.73
N VAL A 401 7.30 1.60 -24.73
CA VAL A 401 8.59 2.07 -25.25
C VAL A 401 8.50 2.39 -26.74
N LYS A 402 7.79 1.55 -27.52
CA LYS A 402 7.57 1.79 -28.96
C LYS A 402 6.72 3.05 -29.18
N LEU A 403 5.66 3.22 -28.41
CA LEU A 403 4.80 4.40 -28.48
C LEU A 403 5.61 5.66 -28.14
N PHE A 404 6.35 5.65 -27.03
CA PHE A 404 7.20 6.76 -26.61
C PHE A 404 8.26 7.12 -27.65
N SER A 405 8.91 6.11 -28.24
CA SER A 405 9.87 6.32 -29.34
C SER A 405 9.21 6.94 -30.56
N GLY A 406 7.99 6.50 -30.92
CA GLY A 406 7.22 7.09 -32.02
C GLY A 406 6.82 8.54 -31.74
N THR A 407 6.35 8.85 -30.53
CA THR A 407 6.03 10.22 -30.13
C THR A 407 7.28 11.11 -30.13
N LYS A 408 8.43 10.58 -29.70
CA LYS A 408 9.70 11.31 -29.74
C LYS A 408 10.13 11.65 -31.17
N HIS A 409 10.07 10.69 -32.09
CA HIS A 409 10.36 10.96 -33.51
C HIS A 409 9.40 12.01 -34.08
N GLY A 410 8.10 11.89 -33.81
CA GLY A 410 7.13 12.92 -34.24
C GLY A 410 7.39 14.31 -33.65
N HIS A 411 7.88 14.37 -32.41
CA HIS A 411 8.30 15.63 -31.79
C HIS A 411 9.55 16.21 -32.46
N ASP A 412 10.55 15.39 -32.74
CA ASP A 412 11.79 15.80 -33.41
C ASP A 412 11.49 16.29 -34.84
N ASP A 413 10.62 15.59 -35.59
CA ASP A 413 10.16 16.00 -36.92
C ASP A 413 9.39 17.34 -36.89
N LEU A 414 8.52 17.52 -35.89
CA LEU A 414 7.83 18.79 -35.65
C LEU A 414 8.82 19.93 -35.33
N LEU A 415 9.87 19.64 -34.57
CA LEU A 415 10.90 20.63 -34.25
C LEU A 415 11.67 21.05 -35.51
N ILE A 416 12.01 20.10 -36.38
CA ILE A 416 12.68 20.35 -37.66
C ILE A 416 11.76 21.16 -38.59
N SER A 417 10.50 20.75 -38.74
CA SER A 417 9.53 21.47 -39.58
C SER A 417 9.29 22.89 -39.05
N LYS A 418 9.21 23.07 -37.73
CA LYS A 418 9.13 24.39 -37.11
C LYS A 418 10.36 25.26 -37.45
N GLN A 419 11.57 24.72 -37.33
CA GLN A 419 12.80 25.46 -37.68
C GLN A 419 12.83 25.83 -39.17
N GLN A 420 12.39 24.93 -40.06
CA GLN A 420 12.29 25.22 -41.49
C GLN A 420 11.30 26.35 -41.77
N LEU A 421 10.10 26.28 -41.17
CA LEU A 421 9.09 27.33 -41.29
C LEU A 421 9.58 28.68 -40.73
N GLU A 422 10.30 28.68 -39.60
CA GLU A 422 10.91 29.89 -39.04
C GLU A 422 11.92 30.52 -40.02
N ILE A 423 12.77 29.69 -40.67
CA ILE A 423 13.72 30.15 -41.69
C ILE A 423 12.98 30.71 -42.92
N GLU A 424 11.94 30.04 -43.41
CA GLU A 424 11.13 30.52 -44.53
C GLU A 424 10.43 31.84 -44.21
N LEU A 425 9.87 31.98 -42.99
CA LEU A 425 9.25 33.22 -42.52
C LEU A 425 10.26 34.37 -42.47
N GLU A 426 11.48 34.10 -41.97
CA GLU A 426 12.56 35.07 -41.93
C GLU A 426 12.99 35.50 -43.34
N ASN A 427 13.08 34.56 -44.28
CA ASN A 427 13.39 34.83 -45.68
C ASN A 427 12.30 35.66 -46.36
N LEU A 428 11.03 35.28 -46.22
CA LEU A 428 9.89 36.04 -46.74
C LEU A 428 9.83 37.45 -46.16
N ARG A 429 10.12 37.63 -44.85
CA ARG A 429 10.22 38.96 -44.24
C ARG A 429 11.33 39.79 -44.87
N ARG A 430 12.51 39.20 -45.13
CA ARG A 430 13.61 39.90 -45.80
C ARG A 430 13.27 40.26 -47.24
N GLU A 431 12.68 39.35 -48.01
CA GLU A 431 12.24 39.61 -49.38
C GLU A 431 11.18 40.72 -49.43
N ASN A 432 10.19 40.68 -48.53
CA ASN A 432 9.16 41.71 -48.45
C ASN A 432 9.75 43.07 -48.06
N ASN A 433 10.67 43.11 -47.08
CA ASN A 433 11.38 44.35 -46.73
C ASN A 433 12.22 44.87 -47.90
N ASN A 434 12.90 43.99 -48.64
CA ASN A 434 13.69 44.36 -49.82
C ASN A 434 12.80 44.89 -50.95
N MET A 435 11.67 44.23 -51.25
CA MET A 435 10.69 44.73 -52.22
C MET A 435 10.10 46.06 -51.80
N MET A 436 9.73 46.23 -50.53
CA MET A 436 9.21 47.49 -50.01
C MET A 436 10.24 48.61 -50.18
N ASN A 437 11.51 48.35 -49.83
CA ASN A 437 12.61 49.28 -50.04
C ASN A 437 12.80 49.64 -51.52
N GLN A 438 12.73 48.66 -52.43
CA GLN A 438 12.82 48.90 -53.88
C GLN A 438 11.65 49.75 -54.39
N GLN A 439 10.41 49.42 -54.01
CA GLN A 439 9.23 50.19 -54.36
C GLN A 439 9.32 51.63 -53.82
N GLN A 440 9.84 51.81 -52.61
CA GLN A 440 10.02 53.13 -52.01
C GLN A 440 11.09 53.95 -52.72
N GLN A 441 12.19 53.32 -53.18
CA GLN A 441 13.21 53.98 -54.01
C GLN A 441 12.65 54.37 -55.39
N GLU A 442 11.88 53.50 -56.04
CA GLU A 442 11.22 53.82 -57.30
C GLU A 442 10.21 54.96 -57.16
N PHE A 443 9.42 54.93 -56.09
CA PHE A 443 8.48 56.02 -55.77
C PHE A 443 9.22 57.35 -55.57
N GLN A 444 10.35 57.36 -54.84
CA GLN A 444 11.16 58.55 -54.66
C GLN A 444 11.74 59.05 -56.00
N ARG A 445 12.22 58.16 -56.87
CA ARG A 445 12.72 58.51 -58.22
C ARG A 445 11.62 59.14 -59.06
N LEU A 446 10.48 58.48 -59.18
CA LEU A 446 9.32 58.99 -59.94
C LEU A 446 8.82 60.32 -59.40
N ASN A 447 8.76 60.48 -58.08
CA ASN A 447 8.34 61.74 -57.48
C ASN A 447 9.32 62.89 -57.80
N LYS A 448 10.63 62.60 -57.82
CA LYS A 448 11.66 63.57 -58.24
C LYS A 448 11.51 63.95 -59.72
N GLU A 449 11.34 62.97 -60.60
CA GLU A 449 11.09 63.21 -62.04
C GLU A 449 9.82 64.03 -62.25
N LEU A 450 8.74 63.73 -61.52
CA LEU A 450 7.49 64.49 -61.58
C LEU A 450 7.67 65.94 -61.12
N LEU A 451 8.44 66.18 -60.06
CA LEU A 451 8.80 67.52 -59.59
C LEU A 451 9.62 68.29 -60.63
N GLU A 452 10.60 67.63 -61.25
CA GLU A 452 11.41 68.22 -62.33
C GLU A 452 10.54 68.56 -63.56
N GLN A 453 9.65 67.66 -63.99
CA GLN A 453 8.69 67.93 -65.07
C GLN A 453 7.73 69.08 -64.73
N ARG A 454 7.23 69.16 -63.49
CA ARG A 454 6.39 70.28 -63.04
C ARG A 454 7.16 71.60 -63.07
N ALA A 455 8.43 71.62 -62.68
CA ALA A 455 9.28 72.82 -62.76
C ALA A 455 9.53 73.24 -64.22
N GLN A 456 9.80 72.28 -65.11
CA GLN A 456 9.95 72.55 -66.55
C GLN A 456 8.66 73.09 -67.17
N LEU A 457 7.51 72.52 -66.84
CA LEU A 457 6.20 73.02 -67.30
C LEU A 457 5.90 74.43 -66.77
N ALA A 458 6.28 74.75 -65.53
CA ALA A 458 6.13 76.09 -64.98
C ALA A 458 7.00 77.12 -65.73
N LEU A 459 8.24 76.75 -66.07
CA LEU A 459 9.14 77.59 -66.87
C LEU A 459 8.57 77.81 -68.28
N LEU A 460 8.10 76.74 -68.94
CA LEU A 460 7.48 76.82 -70.26
C LEU A 460 6.21 77.69 -70.26
N ARG A 461 5.37 77.58 -69.22
CA ARG A 461 4.21 78.47 -69.02
C ARG A 461 4.64 79.92 -68.89
N SER A 462 5.65 80.21 -68.07
CA SER A 462 6.17 81.59 -67.92
C SER A 462 6.73 82.15 -69.24
N THR A 463 7.43 81.34 -70.04
CA THR A 463 7.88 81.78 -71.36
C THR A 463 6.73 81.99 -72.34
N LEU A 464 5.66 81.19 -72.26
CA LEU A 464 4.49 81.35 -73.10
C LEU A 464 3.71 82.63 -72.73
N ASP A 465 3.49 82.87 -71.44
CA ASP A 465 2.84 84.11 -70.97
C ASP A 465 3.61 85.36 -71.41
N ASN A 466 4.95 85.32 -71.35
CA ASN A 466 5.78 86.42 -71.87
C ASN A 466 5.61 86.62 -73.39
N LYS A 467 5.51 85.52 -74.17
CA LYS A 467 5.29 85.59 -75.62
C LYS A 467 3.88 86.09 -75.98
N ASP A 468 2.86 85.72 -75.20
CA ASP A 468 1.49 86.23 -75.38
C ASP A 468 1.39 87.74 -75.05
N MET A 469 2.14 88.21 -74.05
CA MET A 469 2.24 89.64 -73.74
C MET A 469 2.96 90.42 -74.86
N GLU A 470 4.07 89.89 -75.39
CA GLU A 470 4.75 90.45 -76.57
C GLU A 470 3.82 90.47 -77.80
N GLY A 471 3.07 89.40 -78.06
CA GLY A 471 2.10 89.30 -79.15
C GLY A 471 0.95 90.31 -79.03
N SER A 472 0.45 90.53 -77.81
CA SER A 472 -0.60 91.51 -77.53
C SER A 472 -0.13 92.95 -77.73
N GLN A 473 1.12 93.26 -77.37
CA GLN A 473 1.74 94.57 -77.65
C GLN A 473 1.88 94.82 -79.16
N VAL A 474 2.36 93.83 -79.92
CA VAL A 474 2.50 93.96 -81.38
C VAL A 474 1.14 94.11 -82.06
N SER A 475 0.14 93.34 -81.62
CA SER A 475 -1.24 93.42 -82.14
C SER A 475 -1.87 94.80 -81.93
N SER A 476 -1.69 95.39 -80.74
CA SER A 476 -2.22 96.75 -80.47
C SER A 476 -1.51 97.83 -81.30
N SER A 477 -0.20 97.72 -81.49
CA SER A 477 0.56 98.63 -82.35
C SER A 477 0.16 98.50 -83.83
N LEU A 478 -0.13 97.29 -84.31
CA LEU A 478 -0.60 97.05 -85.68
C LEU A 478 -2.00 97.66 -85.92
N ALA A 479 -2.90 97.52 -84.95
CA ALA A 479 -4.25 98.11 -85.03
C ALA A 479 -4.20 99.65 -85.09
N ALA A 480 -3.32 100.29 -84.30
CA ALA A 480 -3.14 101.74 -84.31
C ALA A 480 -2.62 102.25 -85.68
N LEU A 481 -1.60 101.58 -86.23
CA LEU A 481 -1.06 101.91 -87.55
C LEU A 481 -2.08 101.69 -88.68
N HIS A 482 -2.93 100.67 -88.56
CA HIS A 482 -3.98 100.42 -89.55
C HIS A 482 -5.07 101.51 -89.53
N ALA A 483 -5.44 102.02 -88.35
CA ALA A 483 -6.38 103.14 -88.22
C ALA A 483 -5.81 104.43 -88.83
N GLU A 484 -4.52 104.69 -88.64
CA GLU A 484 -3.83 105.87 -89.20
C GLU A 484 -3.79 105.83 -90.74
N ARG A 485 -3.53 104.64 -91.33
CA ARG A 485 -3.61 104.40 -92.78
C ARG A 485 -5.01 104.70 -93.36
N GLU A 486 -6.07 104.26 -92.70
CA GLU A 486 -7.46 104.45 -93.16
C GLU A 486 -7.90 105.93 -93.14
N VAL A 487 -7.37 106.71 -92.19
CA VAL A 487 -7.62 108.17 -92.14
C VAL A 487 -6.88 108.88 -93.28
N LEU A 488 -5.62 108.54 -93.52
CA LEU A 488 -4.83 109.11 -94.63
C LEU A 488 -5.43 108.77 -96.01
N LEU A 489 -5.92 107.54 -96.21
CA LEU A 489 -6.58 107.14 -97.45
C LEU A 489 -7.88 107.92 -97.72
N ARG A 490 -8.66 108.25 -96.69
CA ARG A 490 -9.85 109.09 -96.83
C ARG A 490 -9.49 110.52 -97.21
N SER A 491 -8.49 111.09 -96.55
CA SER A 491 -8.00 112.44 -96.87
C SER A 491 -7.45 112.55 -98.30
N ALA A 492 -6.72 111.52 -98.78
CA ALA A 492 -6.22 111.48 -100.15
C ALA A 492 -7.36 111.45 -101.19
N ARG A 493 -8.43 110.68 -100.94
CA ARG A 493 -9.60 110.60 -101.84
C ARG A 493 -10.36 111.92 -101.93
N GLU A 494 -10.51 112.64 -100.82
CA GLU A 494 -11.12 113.98 -100.81
C GLU A 494 -10.28 114.97 -101.62
N LYS A 495 -8.94 114.92 -101.47
CA LYS A 495 -8.02 115.78 -102.23
C LYS A 495 -7.99 115.48 -103.72
N ASP A 496 -8.09 114.22 -104.13
CA ASP A 496 -8.19 113.84 -105.54
C ASP A 496 -9.52 114.28 -106.18
N ALA A 497 -10.62 114.26 -105.43
CA ALA A 497 -11.92 114.77 -105.89
C ALA A 497 -11.90 116.29 -106.09
N GLU A 498 -11.30 117.05 -105.15
CA GLU A 498 -11.09 118.50 -105.28
C GLU A 498 -10.23 118.84 -106.52
N LEU A 499 -9.12 118.12 -106.72
CA LEU A 499 -8.24 118.31 -107.89
C LEU A 499 -8.93 118.02 -109.22
N SER A 500 -9.80 117.01 -109.26
CA SER A 500 -10.55 116.64 -110.47
C SER A 500 -11.59 117.71 -110.84
N SER A 501 -12.28 118.28 -109.85
CA SER A 501 -13.21 119.40 -110.03
C SER A 501 -12.52 120.66 -110.55
N LEU A 502 -11.38 121.04 -109.94
CA LEU A 502 -10.59 122.21 -110.35
C LEU A 502 -10.02 122.06 -111.78
N ARG A 503 -9.59 120.86 -112.18
CA ARG A 503 -9.13 120.59 -113.55
C ARG A 503 -10.25 120.75 -114.59
N GLN A 504 -11.46 120.30 -114.28
CA GLN A 504 -12.61 120.42 -115.19
C GLN A 504 -13.04 121.88 -115.36
N GLN A 505 -12.98 122.67 -114.28
CA GLN A 505 -13.30 124.10 -114.31
C GLN A 505 -12.25 124.91 -115.09
N ALA A 506 -10.96 124.56 -114.98
CA ALA A 506 -9.88 125.18 -115.75
C ALA A 506 -9.99 124.87 -117.27
N GLN A 507 -10.33 123.64 -117.65
CA GLN A 507 -10.54 123.28 -119.07
C GLN A 507 -11.72 124.02 -119.71
N GLN A 508 -12.80 124.26 -118.98
CA GLN A 508 -13.94 125.01 -119.48
C GLN A 508 -13.63 126.51 -119.64
N GLN A 509 -12.84 127.11 -118.73
CA GLN A 509 -12.40 128.51 -118.88
C GLN A 509 -11.38 128.69 -120.01
N GLN A 510 -10.46 127.73 -120.21
CA GLN A 510 -9.50 127.77 -121.32
C GLN A 510 -10.22 127.74 -122.69
N GLY A 511 -11.24 126.88 -122.83
CA GLY A 511 -12.01 126.76 -124.06
C GLY A 511 -12.84 128.01 -124.41
N SER A 512 -13.34 128.76 -123.42
CA SER A 512 -14.07 130.00 -123.69
C SER A 512 -13.13 131.13 -124.12
N GLN A 513 -11.93 131.19 -123.54
CA GLN A 513 -10.93 132.21 -123.89
C GLN A 513 -10.34 132.02 -125.29
N ASP A 514 -10.15 130.77 -125.74
CA ASP A 514 -9.66 130.49 -127.09
C ASP A 514 -10.68 130.89 -128.17
N LEU A 515 -11.98 130.71 -127.91
CA LEU A 515 -13.06 131.16 -128.81
C LEU A 515 -13.17 132.68 -128.90
N GLU A 516 -12.98 133.41 -127.80
CA GLU A 516 -12.91 134.88 -127.81
C GLU A 516 -11.66 135.38 -128.54
N ARG A 517 -10.52 134.71 -128.34
CA ARG A 517 -9.25 135.04 -129.02
C ARG A 517 -9.35 134.87 -130.54
N ASP A 518 -9.99 133.80 -131.01
CA ASP A 518 -10.23 133.57 -132.44
C ASP A 518 -11.19 134.60 -133.07
N ARG A 519 -12.17 135.07 -132.30
CA ARG A 519 -13.10 136.11 -132.76
C ARG A 519 -12.39 137.46 -132.91
N LEU A 520 -11.55 137.82 -131.92
CA LEU A 520 -10.74 139.04 -131.95
C LEU A 520 -9.67 139.01 -133.05
N LEU A 521 -9.08 137.85 -133.35
CA LEU A 521 -8.10 137.71 -134.43
C LEU A 521 -8.73 137.98 -135.81
N ARG A 522 -9.95 137.48 -136.07
CA ARG A 522 -10.67 137.76 -137.32
C ARG A 522 -11.07 139.23 -137.46
N GLU A 523 -11.43 139.90 -136.36
CA GLU A 523 -11.71 141.34 -136.36
C GLU A 523 -10.43 142.18 -136.60
N LEU A 524 -9.28 141.73 -136.11
CA LEU A 524 -7.97 142.35 -136.39
C LEU A 524 -7.57 142.21 -137.87
N GLU A 525 -7.88 141.08 -138.51
CA GLU A 525 -7.67 140.88 -139.94
C GLU A 525 -8.59 141.76 -140.79
N ALA A 526 -9.85 141.94 -140.36
CA ALA A 526 -10.78 142.89 -140.98
C ALA A 526 -10.24 144.34 -140.94
N LEU A 527 -9.58 144.75 -139.85
CA LEU A 527 -9.02 146.10 -139.71
C LEU A 527 -7.69 146.30 -140.46
N ARG A 528 -6.83 145.27 -140.57
CA ARG A 528 -5.57 145.36 -141.33
C ARG A 528 -5.79 145.50 -142.84
N ALA A 529 -6.75 144.77 -143.40
CA ALA A 529 -7.08 144.86 -144.82
C ALA A 529 -7.64 146.25 -145.19
N GLN A 530 -8.48 146.82 -144.32
CA GLN A 530 -9.00 148.19 -144.48
C GLN A 530 -7.91 149.26 -144.38
N LEU A 531 -6.95 149.12 -143.47
CA LEU A 531 -5.83 150.06 -143.34
C LEU A 531 -4.90 150.03 -144.57
N GLN A 532 -4.71 148.84 -145.15
CA GLN A 532 -3.86 148.66 -146.33
C GLN A 532 -4.50 149.26 -147.59
N GLN A 533 -5.84 149.21 -147.69
CA GLN A 533 -6.61 149.93 -148.70
C GLN A 533 -6.53 151.46 -148.54
N GLN A 534 -6.36 151.96 -147.32
CA GLN A 534 -6.27 153.40 -147.03
C GLN A 534 -4.86 153.98 -147.29
N LEU A 535 -3.80 153.17 -147.13
CA LEU A 535 -2.42 153.59 -147.35
C LEU A 535 -2.06 153.72 -148.83
N THR A 536 -2.61 152.89 -149.71
CA THR A 536 -2.43 153.02 -151.17
C THR A 536 -3.10 154.27 -151.72
N ILE A 537 -4.30 154.61 -151.23
CA ILE A 537 -5.01 155.85 -151.62
C ILE A 537 -4.25 157.09 -151.14
N ASN A 538 -3.63 157.06 -149.95
CA ASN A 538 -2.76 158.16 -149.50
C ASN A 538 -1.45 158.27 -150.30
N ALA A 539 -0.97 157.16 -150.87
CA ALA A 539 0.22 157.16 -151.74
C ALA A 539 -0.06 157.77 -153.12
N GLU A 540 -1.29 157.65 -153.64
CA GLU A 540 -1.75 158.41 -154.82
C GLU A 540 -1.64 159.94 -154.58
N GLN A 541 -1.96 160.41 -153.38
CA GLN A 541 -2.04 161.86 -153.12
C GLN A 541 -0.70 162.53 -152.87
N LYS A 542 0.32 161.80 -152.38
CA LYS A 542 1.61 162.39 -151.99
C LYS A 542 2.58 162.59 -153.17
N LEU A 543 2.54 161.71 -154.16
CA LEU A 543 3.37 161.85 -155.37
C LEU A 543 2.92 163.01 -156.27
N GLU A 544 1.62 163.30 -156.25
CA GLU A 544 1.04 164.47 -156.89
C GLU A 544 1.53 165.78 -156.22
N ILE A 545 1.69 165.77 -154.88
CA ILE A 545 2.18 166.93 -154.10
C ILE A 545 3.69 167.16 -154.28
N ASP A 546 4.51 166.10 -154.34
CA ASP A 546 5.97 166.25 -154.40
C ASP A 546 6.51 166.63 -155.77
N ARG A 547 5.73 166.45 -156.84
CA ARG A 547 6.12 166.96 -158.16
C ARG A 547 5.79 168.45 -158.32
N LEU A 548 4.62 168.86 -157.81
CA LEU A 548 4.26 170.28 -157.66
C LEU A 548 5.27 171.04 -156.75
N ARG A 549 5.93 170.37 -155.79
CA ARG A 549 7.03 170.97 -155.00
C ARG A 549 8.35 171.12 -155.77
N ARG A 550 8.64 170.30 -156.78
CA ARG A 550 9.91 170.40 -157.54
C ARG A 550 9.89 171.47 -158.63
N GLU A 551 8.71 171.87 -159.08
CA GLU A 551 8.52 173.13 -159.81
C GLU A 551 8.80 174.38 -158.92
N LEU A 552 8.79 174.23 -157.59
CA LEU A 552 8.87 175.35 -156.64
C LEU A 552 10.28 175.63 -156.06
N ASP A 553 11.19 174.65 -156.01
CA ASP A 553 12.52 174.83 -155.39
C ASP A 553 13.65 175.17 -156.37
N SER A 554 13.53 174.91 -157.68
CA SER A 554 14.59 175.32 -158.63
C SER A 554 14.54 176.81 -158.95
N THR A 555 13.34 177.39 -158.93
CA THR A 555 13.10 178.85 -158.94
C THR A 555 13.59 179.53 -157.66
N ARG A 556 13.97 178.79 -156.59
CA ARG A 556 14.55 179.35 -155.34
C ARG A 556 16.09 179.33 -155.28
N SER A 557 16.81 178.64 -156.17
CA SER A 557 18.29 178.61 -156.14
C SER A 557 19.00 179.61 -157.08
N GLU A 558 18.27 180.21 -158.03
CA GLU A 558 18.71 181.41 -158.77
C GLU A 558 19.17 182.55 -157.84
N LEU A 559 18.67 182.64 -156.60
CA LEU A 559 18.64 183.92 -155.89
C LEU A 559 19.75 184.16 -154.84
N ASN A 560 20.37 183.11 -154.27
CA ASN A 560 21.05 183.26 -152.97
C ASN A 560 22.60 183.29 -152.95
N ARG A 561 23.36 183.16 -154.07
CA ARG A 561 24.83 183.38 -154.04
C ARG A 561 25.40 184.44 -154.99
N ALA A 562 24.51 185.17 -155.66
CA ALA A 562 24.75 186.57 -156.03
C ALA A 562 25.19 187.47 -154.86
N ASN A 563 25.00 187.07 -153.59
CA ASN A 563 25.12 187.98 -152.44
C ASN A 563 26.46 187.93 -151.66
N GLY A 564 27.49 187.23 -152.17
CA GLY A 564 28.78 187.04 -151.46
C GLY A 564 29.93 188.00 -151.82
N ALA A 565 29.93 188.57 -153.03
CA ALA A 565 30.37 189.93 -153.35
C ALA A 565 31.54 190.58 -152.57
N LEU A 566 31.28 190.85 -151.31
CA LEU A 566 31.37 192.19 -150.71
C LEU A 566 32.73 192.71 -150.23
N GLN A 567 33.58 191.81 -149.71
CA GLN A 567 34.61 192.15 -148.73
C GLN A 567 35.99 191.63 -149.19
N SER A 568 36.70 192.41 -150.00
CA SER A 568 37.68 193.41 -149.56
C SER A 568 39.04 192.76 -149.25
N ARG A 569 39.99 192.77 -150.18
CA ARG A 569 40.80 193.94 -150.56
C ARG A 569 41.51 194.51 -149.33
N GLU A 570 42.70 193.99 -149.03
CA GLU A 570 43.82 194.69 -148.39
C GLU A 570 45.05 193.76 -148.46
N MET A 571 45.93 193.93 -149.44
CA MET A 571 47.11 194.83 -149.47
C MET A 571 48.40 194.12 -149.05
N SER A 572 49.21 193.85 -150.09
CA SER A 572 50.67 193.98 -150.19
C SER A 572 51.60 193.34 -149.14
N GLY A 573 52.38 192.36 -149.63
CA GLY A 573 53.84 192.46 -149.74
C GLY A 573 54.70 192.00 -148.55
N THR A 574 55.56 191.00 -148.80
CA THR A 574 57.03 191.16 -148.75
C THR A 574 57.69 190.03 -149.54
N SER A 575 58.48 190.48 -150.53
CA SER A 575 59.49 189.86 -151.42
C SER A 575 59.22 188.54 -152.13
#